data_AF-A0A3D0UJ88-F1
#
_entry.id   AF-A0A3D0UJ88-F1
#
_cell.length_a   1.000
_cell.length_b   1.000
_cell.length_c   1.000
_cell.angle_alpha   90.00
_cell.angle_beta   90.00
_cell.angle_gamma   90.00
#
_symmetry.space_group_name_H-M   'P 1'
#
loop_
_entity.id
_entity.type
_entity.pdbx_description
1 polymer ?
#
loop_
_entity_poly.entity_id
_entity_poly.type
_entity_poly.pdbx_seq_one_letter_code
_entity_poly.pdbx_strand_id
1 'polypeptide(L)'
;MRKSDPRLFVISGIVLAICLYYSYVYAFKAPITGITWNTNWQIIDRKPCINDIVSCEANKDNIQDGDQFRLIGDYTIEELDRDRRLVPFSGFEVGDTVPVMITRDSEQVETTWLMPRHSVINQIEFLITPLLIYGPFWLMGSFILLFMKPRDERWRILIVFSFTTALWIAVGLPSVSRVSNSSLFLHALSWILIPVYLHLHLLVPTPLGKRNRYLLISVLYIFTMILATAELIQVLPLSSYLLAILVAGLGSIILLGYRSFILQPSADRLASRLMLTGVTLALGPGIILHIVPTLLGIGAGQIAIVLSIIAIPILPLFYTYAIYKHQLGIQEPRINRLLASYGLFLVYLTVLGVSFLIASSWLLPANELLAFGLIAALALLLTTLPLRDLAIKTFDRLAYGTRYNKEEILEYYAGRIPTVSNRKELLQLLTKDLLPSLNIHQSALLRLNHEEINLFYQVGVNLKQSNFTPKVVQILSEIANRYRPKHGSRLES
;
A
#
# COMPACT_ATOMS: atom_id res chain seq x y z
N MET A 1 -28.34 -2.35 14.31
CA MET A 1 -27.40 -1.45 13.59
C MET A 1 -27.82 -0.01 13.83
N ARG A 2 -26.96 0.85 14.40
CA ARG A 2 -27.25 2.29 14.53
C ARG A 2 -27.17 2.90 13.12
N LYS A 3 -28.19 3.64 12.68
CA LYS A 3 -28.20 4.30 11.35
C LYS A 3 -26.89 5.09 11.19
N SER A 4 -26.18 4.85 10.10
CA SER A 4 -24.99 5.62 9.72
C SER A 4 -25.39 7.08 9.55
N ASP A 5 -24.56 8.00 10.06
CA ASP A 5 -24.78 9.43 9.92
C ASP A 5 -24.60 9.80 8.43
N PRO A 6 -25.63 10.34 7.74
CA PRO A 6 -25.56 10.68 6.32
C PRO A 6 -24.42 11.65 6.00
N ARG A 7 -23.98 12.47 6.96
CA ARG A 7 -22.84 13.40 6.79
C ARG A 7 -21.54 12.68 6.43
N LEU A 8 -21.35 11.44 6.87
CA LEU A 8 -20.15 10.67 6.58
C LEU A 8 -20.06 10.27 5.10
N PHE A 9 -21.19 9.93 4.48
CA PHE A 9 -21.23 9.64 3.05
C PHE A 9 -20.94 10.88 2.21
N VAL A 10 -21.42 12.04 2.66
CA VAL A 10 -21.15 13.32 1.98
C VAL A 10 -19.65 13.62 1.96
N ILE A 11 -18.92 13.41 3.06
CA ILE A 11 -17.47 13.64 3.11
C ILE A 11 -16.73 12.74 2.10
N SER A 12 -17.00 11.42 2.11
CA SER A 12 -16.38 10.48 1.15
C SER A 12 -16.74 10.83 -0.30
N GLY A 13 -18.00 11.23 -0.55
CA GLY A 13 -18.47 11.64 -1.87
C GLY A 13 -17.79 12.91 -2.38
N ILE A 14 -17.55 13.91 -1.52
CA ILE A 14 -16.82 15.13 -1.88
C ILE A 14 -15.38 14.80 -2.27
N VAL A 15 -14.69 13.97 -1.48
CA VAL A 15 -13.31 13.56 -1.79
C VAL A 15 -13.27 12.83 -3.14
N LEU A 16 -14.20 11.90 -3.39
CA LEU A 16 -14.28 11.21 -4.68
C LEU A 16 -14.52 12.19 -5.83
N ALA A 17 -15.44 13.14 -5.67
CA ALA A 17 -15.77 14.11 -6.71
C ALA A 17 -14.54 14.96 -7.08
N ILE A 18 -13.74 15.37 -6.09
CA ILE A 18 -12.48 16.11 -6.36
C ILE A 18 -11.48 15.22 -7.10
N CYS A 19 -11.29 13.96 -6.68
CA CYS A 19 -10.39 13.04 -7.37
C CYS A 19 -10.83 12.79 -8.83
N LEU A 20 -12.12 12.55 -9.06
CA LEU A 20 -12.69 12.35 -10.39
C LEU A 20 -12.58 13.62 -11.26
N TYR A 21 -12.73 14.80 -10.67
CA TYR A 21 -12.51 16.06 -11.37
C TYR A 21 -11.08 16.17 -11.90
N TYR A 22 -10.06 15.87 -11.08
CA TYR A 22 -8.68 15.91 -11.55
C TYR A 22 -8.35 14.79 -12.55
N SER A 23 -8.95 13.61 -12.43
CA SER A 23 -8.87 12.57 -13.48
C SER A 23 -9.47 13.05 -14.80
N TYR A 24 -10.62 13.70 -14.76
CA TYR A 24 -11.28 14.25 -15.94
C TYR A 24 -10.42 15.35 -16.58
N VAL A 25 -9.93 16.31 -15.79
CA VAL A 25 -9.04 17.37 -16.27
C VAL A 25 -7.78 16.77 -16.88
N TYR A 26 -7.18 15.75 -16.26
CA TYR A 26 -6.00 15.09 -16.80
C TYR A 26 -6.27 14.42 -18.16
N ALA A 27 -7.40 13.73 -18.30
CA ALA A 27 -7.73 13.01 -19.52
C ALA A 27 -8.18 13.91 -20.68
N PHE A 28 -8.87 15.02 -20.39
CA PHE A 28 -9.57 15.81 -21.41
C PHE A 28 -9.11 17.27 -21.54
N LYS A 29 -8.37 17.81 -20.57
CA LYS A 29 -7.92 19.21 -20.58
C LYS A 29 -6.41 19.37 -20.58
N ALA A 30 -5.66 18.35 -20.15
CA ALA A 30 -4.20 18.39 -20.22
C ALA A 30 -3.75 18.40 -21.70
N PRO A 31 -2.89 19.33 -22.12
CA PRO A 31 -2.27 19.27 -23.42
C PRO A 31 -1.39 18.04 -23.48
N ILE A 32 -1.61 17.21 -24.49
CA ILE A 32 -0.85 15.98 -24.71
C ILE A 32 0.12 16.28 -25.84
N THR A 33 1.36 16.52 -25.46
CA THR A 33 2.41 16.99 -26.35
C THR A 33 3.08 15.85 -27.12
N GLY A 34 2.95 14.60 -26.64
CA GLY A 34 3.74 13.47 -27.14
C GLY A 34 5.21 13.50 -26.69
N ILE A 35 5.58 14.47 -25.86
CA ILE A 35 6.94 14.66 -25.34
C ILE A 35 6.90 14.53 -23.82
N THR A 36 7.90 13.89 -23.24
CA THR A 36 8.15 13.89 -21.80
C THR A 36 9.42 14.67 -21.48
N TRP A 37 9.38 15.46 -20.41
CA TRP A 37 10.51 16.29 -19.99
C TRP A 37 10.76 16.19 -18.48
N ASN A 38 11.97 16.51 -18.05
CA ASN A 38 12.35 16.56 -16.63
C ASN A 38 12.07 17.95 -16.02
N THR A 39 12.42 18.13 -14.74
CA THR A 39 12.24 19.40 -14.01
C THR A 39 13.09 20.56 -14.55
N ASN A 40 14.10 20.28 -15.39
CA ASN A 40 14.94 21.30 -16.02
C ASN A 40 14.46 21.60 -17.45
N TRP A 41 13.26 21.15 -17.82
CA TRP A 41 12.69 21.30 -19.17
C TRP A 41 13.53 20.64 -20.27
N GLN A 42 14.33 19.64 -19.89
CA GLN A 42 15.04 18.81 -20.85
C GLN A 42 14.16 17.65 -21.27
N ILE A 43 14.14 17.38 -22.57
CA ILE A 43 13.34 16.34 -23.19
C ILE A 43 13.99 14.99 -22.93
N ILE A 44 13.23 14.08 -22.30
CA ILE A 44 13.71 12.75 -21.91
C ILE A 44 13.38 11.73 -22.99
N ASP A 45 12.13 11.76 -23.46
CA ASP A 45 11.59 10.76 -24.38
C ASP A 45 10.45 11.36 -25.21
N ARG A 46 10.40 10.98 -26.49
CA ARG A 46 9.35 11.31 -27.44
C ARG A 46 8.55 10.04 -27.71
N LYS A 47 7.24 10.08 -27.45
CA LYS A 47 6.40 8.89 -27.61
C LYS A 47 6.45 8.39 -29.06
N PRO A 48 6.65 7.08 -29.27
CA PRO A 48 6.72 6.52 -30.61
C PRO A 48 5.41 6.70 -31.35
N CYS A 49 5.58 7.08 -32.61
CA CYS A 49 4.55 7.46 -33.56
C CYS A 49 3.86 6.26 -34.18
N ILE A 50 3.06 5.53 -33.39
CA ILE A 50 2.45 4.28 -33.88
C ILE A 50 1.20 4.56 -34.74
N ASN A 51 0.43 5.61 -34.43
CA ASN A 51 -0.90 5.81 -35.01
C ASN A 51 -1.11 7.16 -35.72
N ASP A 52 -0.10 8.03 -35.80
CA ASP A 52 -0.22 9.37 -36.38
C ASP A 52 0.99 9.69 -37.28
N ILE A 53 1.01 9.10 -38.47
CA ILE A 53 2.14 9.21 -39.42
C ILE A 53 2.39 10.68 -39.78
N VAL A 54 1.32 11.47 -39.95
CA VAL A 54 1.41 12.88 -40.39
C VAL A 54 2.13 13.74 -39.36
N SER A 55 1.71 13.70 -38.10
CA SER A 55 2.38 14.46 -37.04
C SER A 55 3.83 14.03 -36.86
N CYS A 56 4.13 12.79 -37.17
CA CYS A 56 5.44 12.22 -36.93
C CYS A 56 6.45 12.50 -38.03
N GLU A 57 6.02 12.52 -39.29
CA GLU A 57 6.83 13.11 -40.36
C GLU A 57 7.07 14.60 -40.11
N ALA A 58 6.03 15.34 -39.69
CA ALA A 58 6.16 16.76 -39.40
C ALA A 58 7.13 17.07 -38.25
N ASN A 59 7.24 16.17 -37.27
CA ASN A 59 8.00 16.38 -36.03
C ASN A 59 9.38 15.69 -35.99
N LYS A 60 9.70 14.83 -36.97
CA LYS A 60 10.84 13.90 -36.91
C LYS A 60 12.17 14.56 -36.56
N ASP A 61 12.44 15.72 -37.16
CA ASP A 61 13.72 16.42 -37.09
C ASP A 61 13.67 17.72 -36.25
N ASN A 62 12.48 18.12 -35.79
CA ASN A 62 12.29 19.40 -35.10
C ASN A 62 12.86 19.36 -33.69
N ILE A 63 12.49 18.33 -32.92
CA ILE A 63 12.84 18.18 -31.50
C ILE A 63 13.47 16.80 -31.29
N GLN A 64 14.58 16.74 -30.54
CA GLN A 64 15.36 15.55 -30.24
C GLN A 64 15.43 15.30 -28.73
N ASP A 65 15.73 14.05 -28.35
CA ASP A 65 15.92 13.70 -26.95
C ASP A 65 17.21 14.37 -26.44
N GLY A 66 17.14 14.97 -25.25
CA GLY A 66 18.24 15.76 -24.70
C GLY A 66 18.15 17.26 -24.96
N ASP A 67 17.33 17.71 -25.91
CA ASP A 67 17.06 19.14 -26.13
C ASP A 67 16.44 19.78 -24.87
N GLN A 68 16.74 21.06 -24.64
CA GLN A 68 16.17 21.81 -23.52
C GLN A 68 15.24 22.92 -24.02
N PHE A 69 13.99 22.99 -23.53
CA PHE A 69 13.10 24.10 -23.88
C PHE A 69 13.61 25.43 -23.32
N ARG A 70 13.41 26.49 -24.11
CA ARG A 70 13.61 27.89 -23.73
C ARG A 70 12.32 28.70 -23.88
N LEU A 71 11.52 28.39 -24.89
CA LEU A 71 10.23 29.02 -25.14
C LEU A 71 9.24 27.98 -25.69
N ILE A 72 8.00 28.03 -25.21
CA ILE A 72 6.89 27.17 -25.62
C ILE A 72 5.67 28.05 -25.89
N GLY A 73 5.26 28.16 -27.15
CA GLY A 73 4.17 29.06 -27.54
C GLY A 73 4.57 30.51 -27.23
N ASP A 74 3.79 31.16 -26.38
CA ASP A 74 4.02 32.55 -25.98
C ASP A 74 4.83 32.71 -24.68
N TYR A 75 5.21 31.59 -24.04
CA TYR A 75 5.82 31.63 -22.71
C TYR A 75 7.28 31.17 -22.73
N THR A 76 8.14 31.94 -22.06
CA THR A 76 9.49 31.51 -21.71
C THR A 76 9.47 30.50 -20.57
N ILE A 77 10.50 29.66 -20.48
CA ILE A 77 10.63 28.72 -19.35
C ILE A 77 10.74 29.46 -18.02
N GLU A 78 11.40 30.62 -17.99
CA GLU A 78 11.53 31.44 -16.79
C GLU A 78 10.17 31.98 -16.30
N GLU A 79 9.26 32.32 -17.22
CA GLU A 79 7.88 32.70 -16.89
C GLU A 79 7.08 31.52 -16.37
N LEU A 80 7.19 30.36 -17.03
CA LEU A 80 6.56 29.13 -16.55
C LEU A 80 7.07 28.79 -15.14
N ASP A 81 8.37 28.86 -14.87
CA ASP A 81 8.89 28.54 -13.54
C ASP A 81 8.48 29.55 -12.47
N ARG A 82 8.27 30.82 -12.85
CA ARG A 82 7.79 31.89 -11.96
C ARG A 82 6.29 31.78 -11.67
N ASP A 83 5.48 31.41 -12.66
CA ASP A 83 4.03 31.29 -12.52
C ASP A 83 3.53 29.89 -12.91
N ARG A 84 3.26 29.09 -11.89
CA ARG A 84 2.72 27.72 -12.00
C ARG A 84 1.25 27.67 -12.45
N ARG A 85 0.59 28.81 -12.62
CA ARG A 85 -0.76 28.90 -13.20
C ARG A 85 -0.71 28.85 -14.72
N LEU A 86 0.44 29.17 -15.31
CA LEU A 86 0.64 29.07 -16.75
C LEU A 86 0.74 27.60 -17.14
N VAL A 87 -0.13 27.21 -18.08
CA VAL A 87 -0.23 25.86 -18.62
C VAL A 87 0.69 25.78 -19.84
N PRO A 88 1.71 24.92 -19.85
CA PRO A 88 2.56 24.73 -21.03
C PRO A 88 1.70 24.28 -22.22
N PHE A 89 1.97 24.79 -23.42
CA PHE A 89 1.17 24.49 -24.62
C PHE A 89 -0.30 24.92 -24.53
N SER A 90 -0.67 25.83 -23.63
CA SER A 90 -2.04 26.35 -23.57
C SER A 90 -2.41 27.10 -24.84
N GLY A 91 -3.64 26.92 -25.32
CA GLY A 91 -4.15 27.61 -26.50
C GLY A 91 -3.90 26.88 -27.82
N PHE A 92 -3.16 25.77 -27.79
CA PHE A 92 -2.93 24.91 -28.95
C PHE A 92 -3.76 23.63 -28.84
N GLU A 93 -4.54 23.34 -29.87
CA GLU A 93 -5.33 22.13 -30.02
C GLU A 93 -4.57 21.06 -30.84
N VAL A 94 -5.16 19.88 -30.96
CA VAL A 94 -4.62 18.79 -31.77
C VAL A 94 -4.53 19.22 -33.23
N GLY A 95 -3.35 19.06 -33.82
CA GLY A 95 -3.07 19.47 -35.20
C GLY A 95 -2.55 20.90 -35.35
N ASP A 96 -2.51 21.69 -34.27
CA ASP A 96 -1.87 23.00 -34.30
C ASP A 96 -0.35 22.89 -34.24
N THR A 97 0.34 23.84 -34.86
CA THR A 97 1.80 23.99 -34.74
C THR A 97 2.15 24.97 -33.62
N VAL A 98 2.94 24.50 -32.66
CA VAL A 98 3.40 25.30 -31.52
C VAL A 98 4.80 25.81 -31.82
N PRO A 99 5.06 27.13 -31.84
CA PRO A 99 6.41 27.64 -31.92
C PRO A 99 7.17 27.28 -30.64
N VAL A 100 8.36 26.71 -30.80
CA VAL A 100 9.21 26.31 -29.67
C VAL A 100 10.64 26.74 -29.94
N MET A 101 11.29 27.27 -28.91
CA MET A 101 12.72 27.54 -28.93
C MET A 101 13.39 26.53 -28.01
N ILE A 102 14.38 25.82 -28.53
CA ILE A 102 15.14 24.81 -27.79
C ILE A 102 16.62 25.17 -27.79
N THR A 103 17.35 24.64 -26.81
CA THR A 103 18.81 24.63 -26.81
C THR A 103 19.28 23.23 -27.20
N ARG A 104 20.00 23.12 -28.33
CA ARG A 104 20.63 21.89 -28.83
C ARG A 104 22.11 22.16 -29.00
N ASP A 105 22.97 21.37 -28.38
CA ASP A 105 24.44 21.53 -28.45
C ASP A 105 24.94 22.96 -28.11
N SER A 106 24.25 23.64 -27.17
CA SER A 106 24.48 25.04 -26.77
C SER A 106 24.03 26.10 -27.79
N GLU A 107 23.46 25.71 -28.91
CA GLU A 107 22.85 26.63 -29.89
C GLU A 107 21.35 26.75 -29.63
N GLN A 108 20.81 27.95 -29.82
CA GLN A 108 19.36 28.17 -29.78
C GLN A 108 18.77 27.90 -31.15
N VAL A 109 17.82 26.95 -31.20
CA VAL A 109 17.14 26.56 -32.43
C VAL A 109 15.67 26.91 -32.27
N GLU A 110 15.17 27.77 -33.15
CA GLU A 110 13.74 28.01 -33.31
C GLU A 110 13.15 26.92 -34.22
N THR A 111 12.11 26.25 -33.74
CA THR A 111 11.42 25.21 -34.48
C THR A 111 9.92 25.23 -34.16
N THR A 112 9.17 24.32 -34.77
CA THR A 112 7.73 24.17 -34.54
C THR A 112 7.40 22.74 -34.14
N TRP A 113 6.43 22.57 -33.26
CA TRP A 113 5.95 21.26 -32.85
C TRP A 113 4.48 21.07 -33.23
N LEU A 114 4.18 20.10 -34.08
CA LEU A 114 2.80 19.75 -34.41
C LEU A 114 2.18 18.94 -33.26
N MET A 115 1.10 19.44 -32.67
CA MET A 115 0.41 18.77 -31.57
C MET A 115 -0.20 17.44 -32.03
N PRO A 116 0.18 16.30 -31.45
CA PRO A 116 -0.21 14.99 -31.95
C PRO A 116 -1.67 14.65 -31.68
N ARG A 117 -2.27 13.83 -32.54
CA ARG A 117 -3.64 13.35 -32.34
C ARG A 117 -3.75 12.28 -31.25
N HIS A 118 -4.86 12.32 -30.51
CA HIS A 118 -5.16 11.31 -29.49
C HIS A 118 -5.94 10.14 -30.06
N SER A 119 -5.52 8.94 -29.67
CA SER A 119 -6.40 7.78 -29.70
C SER A 119 -7.38 7.87 -28.52
N VAL A 120 -8.60 7.36 -28.72
CA VAL A 120 -9.58 7.19 -27.64
C VAL A 120 -9.02 6.31 -26.51
N ILE A 121 -8.15 5.36 -26.86
CA ILE A 121 -7.50 4.45 -25.91
C ILE A 121 -6.62 5.24 -24.91
N ASN A 122 -5.84 6.21 -25.39
CA ASN A 122 -4.98 7.03 -24.52
C ASN A 122 -5.82 7.88 -23.54
N GLN A 123 -6.97 8.41 -23.98
CA GLN A 123 -7.86 9.16 -23.10
C GLN A 123 -8.45 8.27 -21.99
N ILE A 124 -8.86 7.05 -22.33
CA ILE A 124 -9.34 6.07 -21.37
C ILE A 124 -8.21 5.70 -20.38
N GLU A 125 -6.98 5.52 -20.87
CA GLU A 125 -5.81 5.26 -20.03
C GLU A 125 -5.58 6.39 -19.03
N PHE A 126 -5.64 7.65 -19.47
CA PHE A 126 -5.50 8.82 -18.59
C PHE A 126 -6.65 8.96 -17.58
N LEU A 127 -7.81 8.38 -17.83
CA LEU A 127 -8.93 8.36 -16.88
C LEU A 127 -8.82 7.22 -15.86
N ILE A 128 -8.49 6.01 -16.33
CA ILE A 128 -8.44 4.80 -15.50
C ILE A 128 -7.18 4.76 -14.64
N THR A 129 -6.03 5.15 -15.19
CA THR A 129 -4.74 5.04 -14.49
C THR A 129 -4.74 5.81 -13.16
N PRO A 130 -5.17 7.08 -13.08
CA PRO A 130 -5.32 7.77 -11.81
C PRO A 130 -6.21 7.03 -10.81
N LEU A 131 -7.37 6.55 -11.27
CA LEU A 131 -8.35 5.86 -10.43
C LEU A 131 -7.77 4.58 -9.82
N LEU A 132 -6.94 3.84 -10.55
CA LEU A 132 -6.26 2.66 -10.01
C LEU A 132 -5.27 3.01 -8.89
N ILE A 133 -4.71 4.22 -8.89
CA ILE A 133 -3.68 4.65 -7.93
C ILE A 133 -4.30 5.30 -6.70
N TYR A 134 -5.16 6.32 -6.85
CA TYR A 134 -5.81 6.96 -5.70
C TYR A 134 -7.02 6.20 -5.19
N GLY A 135 -7.67 5.40 -6.04
CA GLY A 135 -8.91 4.68 -5.72
C GLY A 135 -8.79 3.81 -4.48
N PRO A 136 -7.73 3.01 -4.31
CA PRO A 136 -7.50 2.24 -3.09
C PRO A 136 -7.41 3.08 -1.81
N PHE A 137 -6.83 4.28 -1.87
CA PHE A 137 -6.76 5.19 -0.73
C PHE A 137 -8.14 5.77 -0.41
N TRP A 138 -8.90 6.22 -1.42
CA TRP A 138 -10.26 6.69 -1.24
C TRP A 138 -11.19 5.56 -0.73
N LEU A 139 -11.12 4.37 -1.31
CA LEU A 139 -11.89 3.20 -0.90
C LEU A 139 -11.58 2.83 0.55
N MET A 140 -10.31 2.81 0.93
CA MET A 140 -9.92 2.51 2.31
C MET A 140 -10.42 3.57 3.28
N GLY A 141 -10.22 4.86 2.98
CA GLY A 141 -10.73 5.96 3.81
C GLY A 141 -12.25 5.87 4.00
N SER A 142 -12.98 5.54 2.93
CA SER A 142 -14.42 5.33 2.96
C SER A 142 -14.82 4.09 3.76
N PHE A 143 -14.08 3.00 3.61
CA PHE A 143 -14.30 1.77 4.37
C PHE A 143 -14.13 2.00 5.88
N ILE A 144 -13.04 2.66 6.28
CA ILE A 144 -12.78 3.04 7.67
C ILE A 144 -13.89 3.93 8.20
N LEU A 145 -14.25 4.98 7.44
CA LEU A 145 -15.27 5.95 7.80
C LEU A 145 -16.64 5.32 8.06
N LEU A 146 -17.03 4.35 7.23
CA LEU A 146 -18.37 3.77 7.25
C LEU A 146 -18.49 2.53 8.15
N PHE A 147 -17.47 1.67 8.19
CA PHE A 147 -17.59 0.34 8.79
C PHE A 147 -16.76 0.14 10.07
N MET A 148 -15.66 0.87 10.24
CA MET A 148 -14.75 0.61 11.36
C MET A 148 -15.18 1.28 12.67
N LYS A 149 -14.92 0.58 13.77
CA LYS A 149 -15.13 1.00 15.16
C LYS A 149 -13.99 0.49 16.04
N PRO A 150 -13.69 1.15 17.18
CA PRO A 150 -14.28 2.38 17.71
C PRO A 150 -13.88 3.65 16.93
N ARG A 151 -14.70 4.71 17.02
CA ARG A 151 -14.46 6.01 16.36
C ARG A 151 -13.57 6.92 17.23
N ASP A 152 -12.36 6.46 17.52
CA ASP A 152 -11.36 7.16 18.34
C ASP A 152 -10.50 8.14 17.51
N GLU A 153 -9.44 8.69 18.13
CA GLU A 153 -8.47 9.58 17.46
C GLU A 153 -7.75 8.87 16.30
N ARG A 154 -7.44 7.56 16.45
CA ARG A 154 -6.76 6.74 15.45
C ARG A 154 -7.60 6.56 14.19
N TRP A 155 -8.89 6.30 14.39
CA TRP A 155 -9.87 6.23 13.33
C TRP A 155 -9.90 7.53 12.50
N ARG A 156 -9.96 8.70 13.16
CA ARG A 156 -9.99 10.00 12.47
C ARG A 156 -8.73 10.24 11.65
N ILE A 157 -7.55 10.06 12.25
CA ILE A 157 -6.29 10.35 11.57
C ILE A 157 -6.06 9.40 10.40
N LEU A 158 -6.52 8.14 10.48
CA LEU A 158 -6.39 7.19 9.39
C LEU A 158 -7.27 7.56 8.19
N ILE A 159 -8.49 8.07 8.43
CA ILE A 159 -9.35 8.62 7.38
C ILE A 159 -8.69 9.84 6.73
N VAL A 160 -8.19 10.78 7.55
CA VAL A 160 -7.51 11.98 7.05
C VAL A 160 -6.27 11.61 6.25
N PHE A 161 -5.47 10.65 6.72
CA PHE A 161 -4.35 10.08 5.98
C PHE A 161 -4.80 9.55 4.62
N SER A 162 -5.75 8.62 4.60
CA SER A 162 -6.23 8.01 3.36
C SER A 162 -6.79 9.02 2.36
N PHE A 163 -7.64 9.95 2.80
CA PHE A 163 -8.23 10.94 1.90
C PHE A 163 -7.23 12.00 1.44
N THR A 164 -6.33 12.46 2.31
CA THR A 164 -5.30 13.45 1.91
C THR A 164 -4.34 12.82 0.91
N THR A 165 -3.93 11.57 1.09
CA THR A 165 -3.09 10.86 0.11
C THR A 165 -3.83 10.63 -1.20
N ALA A 166 -5.13 10.28 -1.16
CA ALA A 166 -5.93 10.13 -2.38
C ALA A 166 -6.00 11.44 -3.19
N LEU A 167 -6.26 12.57 -2.52
CA LEU A 167 -6.28 13.90 -3.13
C LEU A 167 -4.90 14.27 -3.69
N TRP A 168 -3.84 14.06 -2.91
CA TRP A 168 -2.47 14.36 -3.33
C TRP A 168 -2.08 13.57 -4.60
N ILE A 169 -2.43 12.28 -4.68
CA ILE A 169 -2.21 11.46 -5.89
C ILE A 169 -3.05 11.97 -7.07
N ALA A 170 -4.35 12.21 -6.85
CA ALA A 170 -5.26 12.63 -7.92
C ALA A 170 -4.83 13.96 -8.55
N VAL A 171 -4.38 14.90 -7.73
CA VAL A 171 -3.86 16.21 -8.14
C VAL A 171 -2.44 16.10 -8.72
N GLY A 172 -1.62 15.19 -8.20
CA GLY A 172 -0.22 15.04 -8.60
C GLY A 172 -0.03 14.55 -10.04
N LEU A 173 -0.91 13.68 -10.54
CA LEU A 173 -0.80 13.15 -11.91
C LEU A 173 -0.90 14.26 -12.99
N PRO A 174 -1.91 15.16 -12.98
CA PRO A 174 -1.96 16.30 -13.90
C PRO A 174 -1.04 17.47 -13.51
N SER A 175 -0.21 17.37 -12.47
CA SER A 175 0.59 18.50 -12.00
C SER A 175 1.63 18.97 -13.01
N VAL A 176 2.19 18.06 -13.81
CA VAL A 176 3.20 18.35 -14.84
C VAL A 176 2.65 19.28 -15.93
N SER A 177 1.39 19.10 -16.32
CA SER A 177 0.71 19.96 -17.28
C SER A 177 0.08 21.21 -16.64
N ARG A 178 0.10 21.32 -15.31
CA ARG A 178 -0.35 22.48 -14.52
C ARG A 178 -1.83 22.88 -14.71
N VAL A 179 -2.60 22.06 -15.42
CA VAL A 179 -4.01 22.31 -15.70
C VAL A 179 -4.85 22.38 -14.43
N SER A 180 -5.80 23.32 -14.39
CA SER A 180 -6.69 23.53 -13.23
C SER A 180 -5.93 23.72 -11.92
N ASN A 181 -4.79 24.43 -11.96
CA ASN A 181 -3.92 24.69 -10.81
C ASN A 181 -3.43 23.41 -10.10
N SER A 182 -3.38 22.27 -10.81
CA SER A 182 -2.95 20.98 -10.27
C SER A 182 -1.57 21.06 -9.60
N SER A 183 -0.63 21.80 -10.20
CA SER A 183 0.69 22.04 -9.60
C SER A 183 0.61 22.77 -8.26
N LEU A 184 -0.16 23.87 -8.16
CA LEU A 184 -0.33 24.61 -6.90
C LEU A 184 -0.92 23.73 -5.79
N PHE A 185 -1.97 22.98 -6.11
CA PHE A 185 -2.62 22.11 -5.13
C PHE A 185 -1.72 20.93 -4.73
N LEU A 186 -0.94 20.35 -5.65
CA LEU A 186 0.04 19.30 -5.31
C LEU A 186 1.03 19.82 -4.26
N HIS A 187 1.59 21.00 -4.48
CA HIS A 187 2.58 21.59 -3.58
C HIS A 187 1.97 21.91 -2.21
N ALA A 188 0.79 22.54 -2.19
CA ALA A 188 0.09 22.83 -0.94
C ALA A 188 -0.27 21.55 -0.17
N LEU A 189 -0.78 20.52 -0.86
CA LEU A 189 -1.09 19.23 -0.26
C LEU A 189 0.17 18.53 0.27
N SER A 190 1.32 18.68 -0.39
CA SER A 190 2.59 18.10 0.06
C SER A 190 2.98 18.61 1.45
N TRP A 191 2.76 19.90 1.75
CA TRP A 191 2.95 20.43 3.09
C TRP A 191 1.94 19.89 4.11
N ILE A 192 0.69 19.67 3.70
CA ILE A 192 -0.37 19.08 4.54
C ILE A 192 -0.09 17.59 4.84
N LEU A 193 0.64 16.87 3.96
CA LEU A 193 1.05 15.49 4.25
C LEU A 193 1.94 15.40 5.49
N ILE A 194 2.81 16.39 5.74
CA ILE A 194 3.73 16.37 6.90
C ILE A 194 2.98 16.18 8.23
N PRO A 195 2.07 17.09 8.65
CA PRO A 195 1.41 16.94 9.93
C PRO A 195 0.54 15.69 9.96
N VAL A 196 -0.12 15.32 8.86
CA VAL A 196 -0.97 14.13 8.80
C VAL A 196 -0.16 12.84 9.01
N TYR A 197 0.95 12.70 8.29
CA TYR A 197 1.80 11.51 8.35
C TYR A 197 2.53 11.41 9.68
N LEU A 198 3.11 12.51 10.16
CA LEU A 198 3.80 12.51 11.45
C LEU A 198 2.79 12.32 12.61
N HIS A 199 1.61 12.92 12.56
CA HIS A 199 0.57 12.71 13.57
C HIS A 199 0.13 11.24 13.62
N LEU A 200 -0.10 10.60 12.47
CA LEU A 200 -0.41 9.18 12.40
C LEU A 200 0.67 8.35 13.12
N HIS A 201 1.94 8.60 12.82
CA HIS A 201 3.08 7.89 13.42
C HIS A 201 3.40 8.29 14.86
N LEU A 202 2.93 9.43 15.34
CA LEU A 202 3.00 9.80 16.76
C LEU A 202 1.86 9.18 17.57
N LEU A 203 0.74 8.83 16.92
CA LEU A 203 -0.43 8.26 17.57
C LEU A 203 -0.48 6.74 17.55
N VAL A 204 -0.08 6.11 16.45
CA VAL A 204 -0.26 4.67 16.17
C VAL A 204 1.07 3.92 16.28
N PRO A 205 1.09 2.68 16.84
CA PRO A 205 -0.04 1.95 17.45
C PRO A 205 -0.47 2.50 18.80
N THR A 206 0.48 2.97 19.60
CA THR A 206 0.22 3.66 20.87
C THR A 206 0.82 5.07 20.85
N PRO A 207 0.23 6.02 21.58
CA PRO A 207 0.66 7.41 21.54
C PRO A 207 2.07 7.60 22.13
N LEU A 208 2.98 8.22 21.38
CA LEU A 208 4.30 8.63 21.87
C LEU A 208 4.22 9.98 22.57
N GLY A 209 4.67 10.03 23.84
CA GLY A 209 4.73 11.25 24.65
C GLY A 209 3.36 11.77 25.09
N LYS A 210 3.07 11.77 26.40
CA LYS A 210 1.72 12.12 26.89
C LYS A 210 1.47 13.62 27.08
N ARG A 211 2.48 14.40 27.51
CA ARG A 211 2.25 15.77 28.01
C ARG A 211 2.28 16.86 26.91
N ASN A 212 3.30 16.84 26.04
CA ASN A 212 3.53 17.94 25.07
C ASN A 212 3.09 17.60 23.64
N ARG A 213 2.48 16.43 23.43
CA ARG A 213 2.14 15.94 22.09
C ARG A 213 1.10 16.80 21.38
N TYR A 214 0.03 17.20 22.07
CA TYR A 214 -1.01 18.03 21.45
C TYR A 214 -0.49 19.40 21.04
N LEU A 215 0.40 19.99 21.85
CA LEU A 215 1.07 21.24 21.50
C LEU A 215 1.95 21.07 20.26
N LEU A 216 2.82 20.04 20.24
CA LEU A 216 3.69 19.73 19.11
C LEU A 216 2.89 19.54 17.82
N ILE A 217 1.82 18.75 17.87
CA ILE A 217 0.96 18.48 16.72
C ILE A 217 0.27 19.78 16.26
N SER A 218 -0.27 20.58 17.19
CA SER A 218 -0.94 21.84 16.85
C SER A 218 0.00 22.83 16.18
N VAL A 219 1.22 23.00 16.73
CA VAL A 219 2.27 23.84 16.13
C VAL A 219 2.63 23.34 14.74
N LEU A 220 2.77 22.02 14.57
CA LEU A 220 3.08 21.42 13.28
C LEU A 220 1.99 21.69 12.23
N TYR A 221 0.71 21.53 12.59
CA TYR A 221 -0.41 21.84 11.70
C TYR A 221 -0.45 23.34 11.34
N ILE A 222 -0.31 24.24 12.31
CA ILE A 222 -0.31 25.68 12.04
C ILE A 222 0.85 26.05 11.10
N PHE A 223 2.05 25.58 11.41
CA PHE A 223 3.25 25.86 10.60
C PHE A 223 3.10 25.37 9.16
N THR A 224 2.67 24.13 8.98
CA THR A 224 2.51 23.54 7.64
C THR A 224 1.32 24.11 6.87
N MET A 225 0.27 24.58 7.55
CA MET A 225 -0.81 25.34 6.92
C MET A 225 -0.35 26.72 6.42
N ILE A 226 0.54 27.40 7.16
CA ILE A 226 1.15 28.65 6.71
C ILE A 226 1.97 28.39 5.43
N LEU A 227 2.78 27.34 5.42
CA LEU A 227 3.59 26.98 4.24
C LEU A 227 2.73 26.53 3.05
N ALA A 228 1.68 25.74 3.29
CA ALA A 228 0.72 25.38 2.24
C ALA A 228 0.02 26.61 1.64
N THR A 229 -0.34 27.58 2.49
CA THR A 229 -0.92 28.85 2.03
C THR A 229 0.10 29.65 1.23
N ALA A 230 1.36 29.71 1.69
CA ALA A 230 2.47 30.35 0.98
C ALA A 230 2.73 29.72 -0.41
N GLU A 231 2.56 28.40 -0.56
CA GLU A 231 2.60 27.73 -1.87
C GLU A 231 1.46 28.16 -2.80
N LEU A 232 0.23 28.26 -2.29
CA LEU A 232 -0.93 28.67 -3.11
C LEU A 232 -0.78 30.09 -3.67
N ILE A 233 -0.09 30.97 -2.94
CA ILE A 233 0.28 32.31 -3.40
C ILE A 233 1.66 32.38 -4.08
N GLN A 234 2.32 31.24 -4.30
CA GLN A 234 3.59 31.11 -5.03
C GLN A 234 4.77 31.86 -4.40
N VAL A 235 4.79 32.00 -3.07
CA VAL A 235 5.90 32.65 -2.35
C VAL A 235 7.10 31.70 -2.17
N LEU A 236 6.86 30.38 -2.13
CA LEU A 236 7.92 29.41 -1.92
C LEU A 236 8.55 28.94 -3.24
N PRO A 237 9.86 28.59 -3.24
CA PRO A 237 10.52 28.02 -4.41
C PRO A 237 9.88 26.70 -4.85
N LEU A 238 9.99 26.40 -6.15
CA LEU A 238 9.45 25.17 -6.75
C LEU A 238 9.99 23.90 -6.08
N SER A 239 11.22 23.88 -5.57
CA SER A 239 11.79 22.70 -4.93
C SER A 239 11.29 22.45 -3.50
N SER A 240 10.57 23.39 -2.89
CA SER A 240 10.23 23.32 -1.46
C SER A 240 9.21 22.22 -1.13
N TYR A 241 8.32 21.86 -2.06
CA TYR A 241 7.44 20.69 -1.87
C TYR A 241 8.20 19.35 -1.81
N LEU A 242 9.37 19.24 -2.47
CA LEU A 242 10.21 18.03 -2.35
C LEU A 242 10.73 17.88 -0.93
N LEU A 243 11.10 18.98 -0.28
CA LEU A 243 11.44 18.99 1.14
C LEU A 243 10.25 18.54 1.99
N ALA A 244 9.03 18.99 1.66
CA ALA A 244 7.83 18.56 2.37
C ALA A 244 7.59 17.05 2.26
N ILE A 245 7.68 16.48 1.05
CA ILE A 245 7.57 15.04 0.80
C ILE A 245 8.68 14.28 1.54
N LEU A 246 9.92 14.78 1.50
CA LEU A 246 11.06 14.19 2.18
C LEU A 246 10.84 14.14 3.70
N VAL A 247 10.41 15.25 4.30
CA VAL A 247 10.14 15.34 5.74
C VAL A 247 8.97 14.44 6.14
N ALA A 248 7.89 14.41 5.36
CA ALA A 248 6.74 13.52 5.61
C ALA A 248 7.14 12.05 5.52
N GLY A 249 7.89 11.66 4.48
CA GLY A 249 8.33 10.29 4.23
C GLY A 249 9.41 9.82 5.21
N LEU A 250 10.57 10.49 5.23
CA LEU A 250 11.68 10.14 6.11
C LEU A 250 11.33 10.29 7.57
N GLY A 251 10.61 11.35 7.95
CA GLY A 251 10.15 11.53 9.33
C GLY A 251 9.26 10.39 9.79
N SER A 252 8.36 9.90 8.92
CA SER A 252 7.52 8.73 9.21
C SER A 252 8.34 7.45 9.36
N ILE A 253 9.30 7.20 8.46
CA ILE A 253 10.17 6.02 8.51
C ILE A 253 11.04 6.03 9.76
N ILE A 254 11.64 7.18 10.10
CA ILE A 254 12.46 7.37 11.31
C ILE A 254 11.61 7.10 12.56
N LEU A 255 10.39 7.64 12.63
CA LEU A 255 9.49 7.40 13.76
C LEU A 255 9.09 5.92 13.88
N LEU A 256 8.77 5.26 12.76
CA LEU A 256 8.47 3.82 12.73
C LEU A 256 9.67 2.96 13.15
N GLY A 257 10.85 3.29 12.65
CA GLY A 257 12.10 2.62 12.99
C GLY A 257 12.39 2.78 14.49
N TYR A 258 12.37 4.01 14.98
CA TYR A 258 12.53 4.34 16.40
C TYR A 258 11.58 3.52 17.29
N ARG A 259 10.28 3.47 16.94
CA ARG A 259 9.29 2.64 17.66
C ARG A 259 9.62 1.15 17.61
N SER A 260 10.10 0.66 16.47
CA SER A 260 10.40 -0.76 16.28
C SER A 260 11.60 -1.23 17.11
N PHE A 261 12.53 -0.32 17.44
CA PHE A 261 13.72 -0.61 18.25
C PHE A 261 13.53 -0.39 19.75
N ILE A 262 12.61 0.48 20.18
CA ILE A 262 12.37 0.73 21.60
C ILE A 262 11.63 -0.43 22.27
N LEU A 263 11.94 -0.66 23.55
CA LEU A 263 11.28 -1.62 24.45
C LEU A 263 9.80 -1.26 24.66
N GLN A 264 8.97 -1.56 23.67
CA GLN A 264 7.52 -1.46 23.75
C GLN A 264 6.90 -2.82 24.15
N PRO A 265 5.64 -2.84 24.61
CA PRO A 265 4.88 -4.09 24.72
C PRO A 265 4.93 -4.91 23.41
N SER A 266 4.85 -6.23 23.51
CA SER A 266 4.96 -7.13 22.34
C SER A 266 3.93 -6.80 21.24
N ALA A 267 2.71 -6.43 21.62
CA ALA A 267 1.64 -6.08 20.69
C ALA A 267 1.94 -4.81 19.85
N ASP A 268 2.50 -3.78 20.48
CA ASP A 268 2.86 -2.52 19.79
C ASP A 268 4.02 -2.72 18.81
N ARG A 269 4.98 -3.57 19.19
CA ARG A 269 6.08 -3.97 18.30
C ARG A 269 5.56 -4.71 17.08
N LEU A 270 4.58 -5.60 17.23
CA LEU A 270 3.99 -6.32 16.11
C LEU A 270 3.25 -5.37 15.15
N ALA A 271 2.43 -4.46 15.67
CA ALA A 271 1.74 -3.47 14.84
C ALA A 271 2.72 -2.55 14.10
N SER A 272 3.78 -2.06 14.79
CA SER A 272 4.81 -1.22 14.16
C SER A 272 5.59 -1.96 13.08
N ARG A 273 5.93 -3.24 13.31
CA ARG A 273 6.58 -4.10 12.31
C ARG A 273 5.69 -4.32 11.09
N LEU A 274 4.39 -4.58 11.30
CA LEU A 274 3.44 -4.70 10.19
C LEU A 274 3.38 -3.41 9.37
N MET A 275 3.26 -2.25 10.01
CA MET A 275 3.28 -0.96 9.32
C MET A 275 4.58 -0.77 8.54
N LEU A 276 5.73 -1.07 9.15
CA LEU A 276 7.04 -0.99 8.49
C LEU A 276 7.13 -1.95 7.30
N THR A 277 6.64 -3.19 7.41
CA THR A 277 6.54 -4.12 6.28
C THR A 277 5.69 -3.56 5.16
N GLY A 278 4.55 -2.93 5.49
CA GLY A 278 3.70 -2.24 4.51
C GLY A 278 4.44 -1.12 3.80
N VAL A 279 5.19 -0.30 4.54
CA VAL A 279 6.04 0.78 3.98
C VAL A 279 7.14 0.21 3.09
N THR A 280 7.84 -0.84 3.52
CA THR A 280 8.87 -1.50 2.72
C THR A 280 8.29 -2.09 1.45
N LEU A 281 7.11 -2.72 1.49
CA LEU A 281 6.48 -3.29 0.30
C LEU A 281 5.94 -2.21 -0.66
N ALA A 282 5.50 -1.07 -0.13
CA ALA A 282 5.00 0.03 -0.94
C ALA A 282 6.12 0.83 -1.62
N LEU A 283 7.17 1.16 -0.88
CA LEU A 283 8.26 2.03 -1.34
C LEU A 283 9.45 1.24 -1.89
N GLY A 284 9.65 0.00 -1.43
CA GLY A 284 10.75 -0.86 -1.84
C GLY A 284 10.86 -1.03 -3.35
N PRO A 285 9.76 -1.32 -4.08
CA PRO A 285 9.81 -1.42 -5.54
C PRO A 285 10.29 -0.12 -6.19
N GLY A 286 9.81 1.05 -5.73
CA GLY A 286 10.29 2.36 -6.20
C GLY A 286 11.77 2.61 -5.92
N ILE A 287 12.23 2.26 -4.72
CA ILE A 287 13.65 2.40 -4.36
C ILE A 287 14.51 1.51 -5.25
N ILE A 288 14.13 0.23 -5.42
CA ILE A 288 14.92 -0.77 -6.14
C ILE A 288 14.88 -0.56 -7.67
N LEU A 289 13.72 -0.23 -8.23
CA LEU A 289 13.52 -0.15 -9.68
C LEU A 289 13.79 1.24 -10.26
N HIS A 290 13.76 2.29 -9.42
CA HIS A 290 13.94 3.65 -9.88
C HIS A 290 15.15 4.31 -9.24
N ILE A 291 15.16 4.45 -7.90
CA ILE A 291 16.22 5.22 -7.21
C ILE A 291 17.60 4.56 -7.38
N VAL A 292 17.72 3.26 -7.13
CA VAL A 292 19.01 2.55 -7.24
C VAL A 292 19.58 2.61 -8.66
N PRO A 293 18.82 2.28 -9.74
CA PRO A 293 19.29 2.44 -11.11
C PRO A 293 19.74 3.86 -11.43
N THR A 294 18.94 4.88 -11.07
CA THR A 294 19.31 6.28 -11.31
C THR A 294 20.61 6.68 -10.61
N LEU A 295 20.84 6.22 -9.37
CA LEU A 295 22.10 6.45 -8.66
C LEU A 295 23.30 5.74 -9.29
N LEU A 296 23.06 4.64 -10.01
CA LEU A 296 24.06 3.91 -10.77
C LEU A 296 24.25 4.44 -12.20
N GLY A 297 23.53 5.49 -12.59
CA GLY A 297 23.53 6.01 -13.97
C GLY A 297 22.78 5.14 -14.98
N ILE A 298 21.98 4.18 -14.50
CA ILE A 298 21.14 3.31 -15.33
C ILE A 298 19.76 3.95 -15.43
N GLY A 299 19.35 4.32 -16.65
CA GLY A 299 18.01 4.86 -16.89
C GLY A 299 16.92 3.87 -16.44
N ALA A 300 15.99 4.31 -15.61
CA ALA A 300 14.84 3.51 -15.22
C ALA A 300 13.74 3.66 -16.29
N GLY A 301 13.39 2.56 -16.96
CA GLY A 301 12.33 2.58 -17.96
C GLY A 301 10.93 2.86 -17.39
N GLN A 302 9.98 3.24 -18.24
CA GLN A 302 8.61 3.55 -17.84
C GLN A 302 7.92 2.39 -17.08
N ILE A 303 8.22 1.13 -17.44
CA ILE A 303 7.68 -0.06 -16.75
C ILE A 303 8.08 -0.06 -15.27
N ALA A 304 9.32 0.31 -14.95
CA ALA A 304 9.80 0.39 -13.56
C ALA A 304 8.98 1.40 -12.74
N ILE A 305 8.67 2.56 -13.33
CA ILE A 305 7.84 3.59 -12.71
C ILE A 305 6.42 3.06 -12.46
N VAL A 306 5.80 2.43 -13.46
CA VAL A 306 4.44 1.86 -13.32
C VAL A 306 4.39 0.79 -12.23
N LEU A 307 5.34 -0.14 -12.21
CA LEU A 307 5.43 -1.19 -11.18
C LEU A 307 5.60 -0.60 -9.78
N SER A 308 6.40 0.46 -9.67
CA SER A 308 6.60 1.18 -8.41
C SER A 308 5.32 1.84 -7.90
N ILE A 309 4.56 2.45 -8.81
CA ILE A 309 3.30 3.12 -8.50
C ILE A 309 2.22 2.12 -8.06
N ILE A 310 2.14 0.94 -8.70
CA ILE A 310 1.18 -0.12 -8.37
C ILE A 310 1.36 -0.64 -6.93
N ALA A 311 2.57 -0.53 -6.37
CA ALA A 311 2.85 -0.96 -5.01
C ALA A 311 2.30 -0.01 -3.94
N ILE A 312 2.20 1.30 -4.22
CA ILE A 312 1.82 2.34 -3.25
C ILE A 312 0.45 2.08 -2.58
N PRO A 313 -0.60 1.65 -3.30
CA PRO A 313 -1.90 1.26 -2.74
C PRO A 313 -1.89 0.25 -1.58
N ILE A 314 -0.79 -0.48 -1.34
CA ILE A 314 -0.69 -1.43 -0.23
C ILE A 314 -0.62 -0.74 1.14
N LEU A 315 -0.13 0.50 1.20
CA LEU A 315 0.02 1.26 2.45
C LEU A 315 -1.26 1.33 3.28
N PRO A 316 -2.39 1.86 2.75
CA PRO A 316 -3.59 2.04 3.55
C PRO A 316 -4.15 0.70 4.06
N LEU A 317 -3.95 -0.41 3.33
CA LEU A 317 -4.33 -1.75 3.77
C LEU A 317 -3.53 -2.19 5.00
N PHE A 318 -2.20 -2.05 4.97
CA PHE A 318 -1.34 -2.46 6.08
C PHE A 318 -1.55 -1.60 7.33
N TYR A 319 -1.72 -0.29 7.16
CA TYR A 319 -1.97 0.61 8.28
C TYR A 319 -3.32 0.31 8.94
N THR A 320 -4.37 0.14 8.14
CA THR A 320 -5.69 -0.22 8.62
C THR A 320 -5.65 -1.55 9.36
N TYR A 321 -4.99 -2.55 8.77
CA TYR A 321 -4.84 -3.85 9.40
C TYR A 321 -4.05 -3.79 10.71
N ALA A 322 -2.92 -3.09 10.75
CA ALA A 322 -2.09 -2.98 11.94
C ALA A 322 -2.82 -2.28 13.11
N ILE A 323 -3.53 -1.19 12.82
CA ILE A 323 -4.33 -0.45 13.83
C ILE A 323 -5.47 -1.32 14.34
N TYR A 324 -6.19 -1.96 13.44
CA TYR A 324 -7.39 -2.71 13.80
C TYR A 324 -7.07 -4.02 14.50
N LYS A 325 -6.03 -4.73 14.06
CA LYS A 325 -5.53 -5.93 14.73
C LYS A 325 -5.16 -5.63 16.18
N HIS A 326 -4.52 -4.49 16.41
CA HIS A 326 -4.16 -4.06 17.76
C HIS A 326 -5.40 -3.80 18.65
N GLN A 327 -6.57 -3.46 18.07
CA GLN A 327 -7.81 -3.21 18.82
C GLN A 327 -8.70 -4.45 18.97
N LEU A 328 -8.77 -5.31 17.96
CA LEU A 328 -9.69 -6.46 17.93
C LEU A 328 -9.09 -7.80 18.38
N GLY A 329 -7.78 -7.88 18.62
CA GLY A 329 -7.12 -9.15 18.95
C GLY A 329 -7.03 -10.08 17.73
N ILE A 330 -7.12 -11.40 17.96
CA ILE A 330 -6.74 -12.47 16.99
C ILE A 330 -7.74 -12.65 15.82
N GLN A 331 -8.79 -11.86 15.72
CA GLN A 331 -9.83 -12.08 14.71
C GLN A 331 -9.39 -11.62 13.31
N GLU A 332 -8.66 -12.48 12.60
CA GLU A 332 -9.09 -13.12 11.35
C GLU A 332 -7.87 -13.61 10.54
N PRO A 333 -7.57 -14.93 10.51
CA PRO A 333 -6.47 -15.48 9.70
C PRO A 333 -6.67 -15.26 8.19
N ARG A 334 -7.88 -14.89 7.74
CA ARG A 334 -8.19 -14.61 6.33
C ARG A 334 -7.48 -13.34 5.83
N ILE A 335 -7.44 -12.29 6.64
CA ILE A 335 -6.82 -11.01 6.22
C ILE A 335 -5.31 -11.16 6.11
N ASN A 336 -4.66 -11.89 7.02
CA ASN A 336 -3.21 -12.16 6.91
C ASN A 336 -2.87 -12.91 5.63
N ARG A 337 -3.67 -13.90 5.25
CA ARG A 337 -3.48 -14.63 4.00
C ARG A 337 -3.62 -13.70 2.79
N LEU A 338 -4.59 -12.78 2.80
CA LEU A 338 -4.77 -11.80 1.74
C LEU A 338 -3.56 -10.84 1.64
N LEU A 339 -3.14 -10.27 2.77
CA LEU A 339 -1.98 -9.37 2.82
C LEU A 339 -0.68 -10.08 2.41
N ALA A 340 -0.51 -11.34 2.82
CA ALA A 340 0.63 -12.16 2.44
C ALA A 340 0.64 -12.45 0.93
N SER A 341 -0.51 -12.84 0.36
CA SER A 341 -0.63 -13.08 -1.07
C SER A 341 -0.40 -11.82 -1.90
N TYR A 342 -0.94 -10.67 -1.47
CA TYR A 342 -0.73 -9.41 -2.16
C TYR A 342 0.73 -8.90 -2.01
N GLY A 343 1.32 -9.05 -0.83
CA GLY A 343 2.75 -8.75 -0.61
C GLY A 343 3.67 -9.61 -1.47
N LEU A 344 3.39 -10.91 -1.58
CA LEU A 344 4.14 -11.82 -2.46
C LEU A 344 4.01 -11.41 -3.93
N PHE A 345 2.80 -11.04 -4.36
CA PHE A 345 2.57 -10.53 -5.71
C PHE A 345 3.42 -9.29 -6.01
N LEU A 346 3.53 -8.33 -5.09
CA LEU A 346 4.40 -7.16 -5.28
C LEU A 346 5.89 -7.52 -5.32
N VAL A 347 6.34 -8.46 -4.49
CA VAL A 347 7.72 -8.96 -4.55
C VAL A 347 8.01 -9.58 -5.92
N TYR A 348 7.07 -10.35 -6.46
CA TYR A 348 7.21 -10.97 -7.79
C TYR A 348 7.26 -9.94 -8.90
N LEU A 349 6.36 -8.95 -8.86
CA LEU A 349 6.41 -7.83 -9.80
C LEU A 349 7.75 -7.09 -9.75
N THR A 350 8.29 -6.89 -8.54
CA THR A 350 9.59 -6.23 -8.36
C THR A 350 10.73 -7.07 -8.91
N VAL A 351 10.77 -8.36 -8.59
CA VAL A 351 11.80 -9.30 -9.11
C VAL A 351 11.74 -9.41 -10.63
N LEU A 352 10.53 -9.43 -11.21
CA LEU A 352 10.34 -9.40 -12.65
C LEU A 352 10.88 -8.09 -13.24
N GLY A 353 10.52 -6.94 -12.64
CA GLY A 353 11.02 -5.63 -13.06
C GLY A 353 12.55 -5.52 -13.01
N VAL A 354 13.18 -6.00 -11.93
CA VAL A 354 14.65 -6.04 -11.79
C VAL A 354 15.26 -6.94 -12.87
N SER A 355 14.69 -8.13 -13.08
CA SER A 355 15.16 -9.05 -14.13
C SER A 355 15.12 -8.40 -15.50
N PHE A 356 14.03 -7.68 -15.82
CA PHE A 356 13.92 -6.93 -17.07
C PHE A 356 14.94 -5.81 -17.18
N LEU A 357 15.11 -5.00 -16.13
CA LEU A 357 16.09 -3.91 -16.11
C LEU A 357 17.52 -4.43 -16.35
N ILE A 358 17.89 -5.55 -15.73
CA ILE A 358 19.21 -6.18 -15.93
C ILE A 358 19.33 -6.73 -17.36
N ALA A 359 18.32 -7.47 -17.83
CA ALA A 359 18.35 -8.07 -19.16
C ALA A 359 18.44 -7.03 -20.28
N SER A 360 17.68 -5.92 -20.16
CA SER A 360 17.67 -4.84 -21.14
C SER A 360 18.94 -4.00 -21.15
N SER A 361 19.68 -3.94 -20.04
CA SER A 361 20.92 -3.16 -19.97
C SER A 361 22.17 -3.95 -20.34
N TRP A 362 22.20 -5.29 -20.17
CA TRP A 362 23.44 -6.06 -20.30
C TRP A 362 23.43 -7.22 -21.29
N LEU A 363 22.28 -7.86 -21.56
CA LEU A 363 22.30 -9.25 -22.04
C LEU A 363 21.65 -9.46 -23.41
N LEU A 364 20.54 -8.77 -23.71
CA LEU A 364 19.67 -9.23 -24.80
C LEU A 364 19.28 -8.10 -25.77
N PRO A 365 19.34 -8.36 -27.10
CA PRO A 365 18.70 -7.49 -28.07
C PRO A 365 17.17 -7.47 -27.88
N ALA A 366 16.51 -6.43 -28.39
CA ALA A 366 15.11 -6.13 -28.08
C ALA A 366 14.12 -7.27 -28.41
N ASN A 367 14.42 -8.06 -29.45
CA ASN A 367 13.63 -9.23 -29.86
C ASN A 367 13.69 -10.40 -28.86
N GLU A 368 14.76 -10.52 -28.07
CA GLU A 368 14.93 -11.60 -27.10
C GLU A 368 14.37 -11.26 -25.70
N LEU A 369 14.15 -9.96 -25.41
CA LEU A 369 13.60 -9.50 -24.13
C LEU A 369 12.21 -10.06 -23.82
N LEU A 370 11.37 -10.23 -24.85
CA LEU A 370 10.02 -10.78 -24.67
C LEU A 370 10.08 -12.26 -24.27
N ALA A 371 10.92 -13.04 -24.96
CA ALA A 371 11.13 -14.45 -24.64
C ALA A 371 11.71 -14.61 -23.24
N PHE A 372 12.71 -13.81 -22.88
CA PHE A 372 13.26 -13.77 -21.52
C PHE A 372 12.20 -13.42 -20.48
N GLY A 373 11.39 -12.41 -20.74
CA GLY A 373 10.29 -11.99 -19.88
C GLY A 373 9.27 -13.11 -19.64
N LEU A 374 8.90 -13.85 -20.68
CA LEU A 374 7.99 -15.00 -20.56
C LEU A 374 8.62 -16.14 -19.76
N ILE A 375 9.90 -16.44 -19.98
CA ILE A 375 10.63 -17.46 -19.22
C ILE A 375 10.73 -17.07 -17.74
N ALA A 376 11.07 -15.81 -17.45
CA ALA A 376 11.16 -15.28 -16.10
C ALA A 376 9.78 -15.31 -15.40
N ALA A 377 8.71 -14.91 -16.09
CA ALA A 377 7.36 -14.97 -15.58
C ALA A 377 6.92 -16.43 -15.30
N LEU A 378 7.24 -17.37 -16.20
CA LEU A 378 6.96 -18.79 -16.01
C LEU A 378 7.73 -19.36 -14.80
N ALA A 379 9.00 -19.00 -14.62
CA ALA A 379 9.79 -19.40 -13.47
C ALA A 379 9.21 -18.86 -12.14
N LEU A 380 8.77 -17.60 -12.12
CA LEU A 380 8.06 -17.02 -10.98
C LEU A 380 6.73 -17.74 -10.70
N LEU A 381 5.98 -18.09 -11.75
CA LEU A 381 4.73 -18.84 -11.61
C LEU A 381 4.96 -20.23 -10.98
N LEU A 382 5.96 -20.97 -11.46
CA LEU A 382 6.32 -22.30 -10.91
C LEU A 382 6.76 -22.23 -9.44
N THR A 383 7.40 -21.14 -9.03
CA THR A 383 7.84 -20.93 -7.63
C THR A 383 6.75 -20.35 -6.72
N THR A 384 5.59 -19.95 -7.26
CA THR A 384 4.49 -19.31 -6.51
C THR A 384 3.97 -20.18 -5.36
N LEU A 385 3.68 -21.46 -5.61
CA LEU A 385 3.09 -22.35 -4.61
C LEU A 385 4.00 -22.55 -3.37
N PRO A 386 5.29 -22.93 -3.51
CA PRO A 386 6.15 -23.10 -2.35
C PRO A 386 6.45 -21.77 -1.63
N LEU A 387 6.63 -20.68 -2.38
CA LEU A 387 6.90 -19.36 -1.78
C LEU A 387 5.67 -18.74 -1.13
N ARG A 388 4.45 -19.09 -1.57
CA ARG A 388 3.21 -18.66 -0.93
C ARG A 388 3.09 -19.19 0.49
N ASP A 389 3.38 -20.47 0.72
CA ASP A 389 3.33 -21.02 2.07
C ASP A 389 4.41 -20.41 2.97
N LEU A 390 5.59 -20.13 2.42
CA LEU A 390 6.65 -19.42 3.14
C LEU A 390 6.24 -17.97 3.46
N ALA A 391 5.65 -17.27 2.50
CA ALA A 391 5.16 -15.91 2.66
C ALA A 391 4.07 -15.86 3.73
N ILE A 392 3.06 -16.74 3.66
CA ILE A 392 2.01 -16.84 4.68
C ILE A 392 2.63 -17.11 6.05
N LYS A 393 3.54 -18.08 6.19
CA LYS A 393 4.23 -18.36 7.47
C LYS A 393 5.05 -17.16 7.97
N THR A 394 5.71 -16.42 7.07
CA THR A 394 6.50 -15.24 7.42
C THR A 394 5.59 -14.10 7.87
N PHE A 395 4.49 -13.88 7.16
CA PHE A 395 3.46 -12.91 7.53
C PHE A 395 2.77 -13.28 8.83
N ASP A 396 2.44 -14.54 9.06
CA ASP A 396 1.87 -15.00 10.33
C ASP A 396 2.87 -14.75 11.48
N ARG A 397 4.17 -15.01 11.27
CA ARG A 397 5.23 -14.67 12.26
C ARG A 397 5.38 -13.16 12.47
N LEU A 398 5.29 -12.35 11.42
CA LEU A 398 5.35 -10.89 11.52
C LEU A 398 4.12 -10.33 12.24
N ALA A 399 2.95 -10.90 11.96
CA ALA A 399 1.67 -10.41 12.43
C ALA A 399 1.35 -10.89 13.85
N TYR A 400 1.67 -12.13 14.20
CA TYR A 400 1.35 -12.75 15.50
C TYR A 400 2.57 -12.93 16.42
N GLY A 401 3.78 -12.70 15.91
CA GLY A 401 5.00 -13.01 16.63
C GLY A 401 5.32 -14.51 16.60
N THR A 402 6.52 -14.86 17.06
CA THR A 402 7.03 -16.25 17.05
C THR A 402 6.44 -17.13 18.16
N ARG A 403 5.60 -16.57 19.05
CA ARG A 403 4.98 -17.30 20.16
C ARG A 403 3.47 -17.09 20.06
N TYR A 404 2.76 -18.10 19.59
CA TYR A 404 1.32 -18.20 19.81
C TYR A 404 1.07 -18.11 21.32
N ASN A 405 0.31 -17.10 21.75
CA ASN A 405 -0.09 -16.96 23.14
C ASN A 405 -1.07 -18.11 23.45
N LYS A 406 -0.65 -19.08 24.27
CA LYS A 406 -1.40 -20.32 24.48
C LYS A 406 -2.75 -20.02 25.14
N GLU A 407 -2.75 -19.03 26.02
CA GLU A 407 -3.88 -18.49 26.75
C GLU A 407 -4.96 -17.98 25.79
N GLU A 408 -4.57 -17.27 24.74
CA GLU A 408 -5.49 -16.75 23.74
C GLU A 408 -6.07 -17.83 22.82
N ILE A 409 -5.26 -18.84 22.46
CA ILE A 409 -5.75 -20.02 21.73
C ILE A 409 -6.78 -20.74 22.60
N LEU A 410 -6.45 -20.97 23.89
CA LEU A 410 -7.35 -21.63 24.82
C LEU A 410 -8.67 -20.85 24.98
N GLU A 411 -8.64 -19.53 25.07
CA GLU A 411 -9.83 -18.69 25.19
C GLU A 411 -10.72 -18.75 23.94
N TYR A 412 -10.11 -18.67 22.74
CA TYR A 412 -10.84 -18.81 21.47
C TYR A 412 -11.56 -20.16 21.36
N TYR A 413 -10.87 -21.26 21.66
CA TYR A 413 -11.47 -22.58 21.57
C TYR A 413 -12.41 -22.89 22.73
N ALA A 414 -12.17 -22.35 23.93
CA ALA A 414 -13.10 -22.45 25.06
C ALA A 414 -14.48 -21.85 24.74
N GLY A 415 -14.52 -20.74 24.00
CA GLY A 415 -15.77 -20.14 23.52
C GLY A 415 -16.46 -20.95 22.42
N ARG A 416 -15.69 -21.74 21.64
CA ARG A 416 -16.22 -22.51 20.50
C ARG A 416 -16.67 -23.91 20.88
N ILE A 417 -16.05 -24.55 21.88
CA ILE A 417 -16.42 -25.90 22.34
C ILE A 417 -17.92 -26.05 22.69
N PRO A 418 -18.57 -25.11 23.41
CA PRO A 418 -19.99 -25.21 23.74
C PRO A 418 -20.92 -25.12 22.53
N THR A 419 -20.47 -24.51 21.43
CA THR A 419 -21.28 -24.33 20.21
C THR A 419 -21.34 -25.59 19.35
N VAL A 420 -20.52 -26.59 19.66
CA VAL A 420 -20.41 -27.81 18.86
C VAL A 420 -21.33 -28.89 19.42
N SER A 421 -22.45 -29.12 18.74
CA SER A 421 -23.50 -30.04 19.19
C SER A 421 -23.20 -31.51 18.90
N ASN A 422 -22.33 -31.79 17.92
CA ASN A 422 -22.05 -33.15 17.47
C ASN A 422 -20.64 -33.61 17.88
N ARG A 423 -20.56 -34.84 18.39
CA ARG A 423 -19.31 -35.55 18.66
C ARG A 423 -18.29 -35.46 17.53
N LYS A 424 -18.71 -35.65 16.26
CA LYS A 424 -17.80 -35.65 15.10
C LYS A 424 -17.16 -34.29 14.88
N GLU A 425 -17.94 -33.22 15.05
CA GLU A 425 -17.46 -31.84 14.94
C GLU A 425 -16.53 -31.48 16.09
N LEU A 426 -16.82 -31.93 17.32
CA LEU A 426 -15.94 -31.68 18.46
C LEU A 426 -14.59 -32.39 18.24
N LEU A 427 -14.62 -33.61 17.72
CA LEU A 427 -13.44 -34.36 17.33
C LEU A 427 -12.63 -33.61 16.27
N GLN A 428 -13.28 -33.09 15.23
CA GLN A 428 -12.59 -32.30 14.20
C GLN A 428 -12.01 -31.02 14.78
N LEU A 429 -12.76 -30.28 15.60
CA LEU A 429 -12.29 -29.06 16.24
C LEU A 429 -11.09 -29.32 17.15
N LEU A 430 -11.13 -30.37 17.98
CA LEU A 430 -10.00 -30.71 18.84
C LEU A 430 -8.79 -31.18 18.04
N THR A 431 -8.98 -32.12 17.10
CA THR A 431 -7.86 -32.79 16.42
C THR A 431 -7.26 -32.02 15.26
N LYS A 432 -8.07 -31.28 14.49
CA LYS A 432 -7.61 -30.54 13.32
C LYS A 432 -7.31 -29.07 13.63
N ASP A 433 -7.98 -28.50 14.63
CA ASP A 433 -7.87 -27.06 14.88
C ASP A 433 -7.11 -26.76 16.19
N LEU A 434 -7.56 -27.27 17.35
CA LEU A 434 -6.99 -26.92 18.66
C LEU A 434 -5.58 -27.50 18.87
N LEU A 435 -5.42 -28.83 18.75
CA LEU A 435 -4.14 -29.49 19.07
C LEU A 435 -2.99 -29.01 18.20
N PRO A 436 -3.14 -28.85 16.86
CA PRO A 436 -2.08 -28.30 16.03
C PRO A 436 -1.72 -26.86 16.39
N SER A 437 -2.72 -26.05 16.77
CA SER A 437 -2.51 -24.66 17.18
C SER A 437 -1.71 -24.55 18.49
N LEU A 438 -1.88 -25.51 19.41
CA LEU A 438 -1.09 -25.62 20.64
C LEU A 438 0.24 -26.36 20.46
N ASN A 439 0.56 -26.80 19.24
CA ASN A 439 1.71 -27.63 18.90
C ASN A 439 1.77 -28.94 19.72
N ILE A 440 0.61 -29.53 19.99
CA ILE A 440 0.48 -30.81 20.70
C ILE A 440 0.46 -31.94 19.67
N HIS A 441 1.59 -32.65 19.56
CA HIS A 441 1.74 -33.76 18.61
C HIS A 441 1.17 -35.09 19.12
N GLN A 442 0.97 -35.20 20.43
CA GLN A 442 0.50 -36.41 21.09
C GLN A 442 -0.62 -36.07 22.05
N SER A 443 -1.81 -36.60 21.80
CA SER A 443 -2.89 -36.56 22.78
C SER A 443 -3.90 -37.67 22.54
N ALA A 444 -4.61 -38.05 23.59
CA ALA A 444 -5.75 -38.93 23.49
C ALA A 444 -6.82 -38.45 24.47
N LEU A 445 -8.08 -38.58 24.06
CA LEU A 445 -9.21 -38.36 24.94
C LEU A 445 -9.89 -39.71 25.19
N LEU A 446 -10.05 -40.04 26.45
CA LEU A 446 -10.65 -41.28 26.93
C LEU A 446 -11.96 -40.93 27.61
N ARG A 447 -13.02 -41.68 27.31
CA ARG A 447 -14.29 -41.63 28.02
C ARG A 447 -14.35 -42.80 28.98
N LEU A 448 -14.39 -42.49 30.27
CA LEU A 448 -14.66 -43.48 31.31
C LEU A 448 -16.17 -43.64 31.52
N ASN A 449 -16.68 -44.86 31.38
CA ASN A 449 -18.05 -45.24 31.77
C ASN A 449 -17.95 -46.40 32.77
N HIS A 450 -18.12 -46.16 34.08
CA HIS A 450 -18.15 -47.12 35.22
C HIS A 450 -17.13 -48.28 35.21
N GLU A 451 -17.16 -49.18 34.23
CA GLU A 451 -16.26 -50.34 34.06
C GLU A 451 -15.55 -50.40 32.69
N GLU A 452 -15.88 -49.51 31.75
CA GLU A 452 -15.32 -49.50 30.39
C GLU A 452 -14.62 -48.17 30.07
N ILE A 453 -13.42 -48.28 29.48
CA ILE A 453 -12.71 -47.16 28.86
C ILE A 453 -12.96 -47.19 27.35
N ASN A 454 -13.63 -46.16 26.86
CA ASN A 454 -13.83 -45.95 25.43
C ASN A 454 -12.86 -44.88 24.93
N LEU A 455 -12.01 -45.24 23.96
CA LEU A 455 -11.14 -44.29 23.29
C LEU A 455 -12.00 -43.33 22.46
N PHE A 456 -12.02 -42.05 22.84
CA PHE A 456 -12.79 -41.04 22.12
C PHE A 456 -12.02 -40.54 20.90
N TYR A 457 -10.74 -40.22 21.08
CA TYR A 457 -9.82 -39.93 19.97
C TYR A 457 -8.37 -40.20 20.40
N GLN A 458 -7.49 -40.41 19.42
CA GLN A 458 -6.03 -40.39 19.60
C GLN A 458 -5.35 -39.68 18.43
N VAL A 459 -4.30 -38.92 18.72
CA VAL A 459 -3.42 -38.25 17.75
C VAL A 459 -1.99 -38.53 18.20
N GLY A 460 -1.17 -39.10 17.32
CA GLY A 460 0.26 -39.34 17.57
C GLY A 460 0.58 -40.38 18.66
N VAL A 461 -0.43 -41.03 19.24
CA VAL A 461 -0.29 -42.10 20.24
C VAL A 461 -1.04 -43.34 19.75
N ASN A 462 -0.47 -44.52 19.94
CA ASN A 462 -1.07 -45.80 19.56
C ASN A 462 -1.63 -46.51 20.82
N LEU A 463 -2.82 -46.11 21.23
CA LEU A 463 -3.55 -46.73 22.32
C LEU A 463 -4.56 -47.73 21.75
N LYS A 464 -4.38 -49.01 22.06
CA LYS A 464 -5.39 -50.04 21.80
C LYS A 464 -6.25 -50.22 23.05
N GLN A 465 -7.52 -50.58 22.88
CA GLN A 465 -8.41 -50.88 24.01
C GLN A 465 -7.86 -51.98 24.91
N SER A 466 -7.14 -52.95 24.34
CA SER A 466 -6.42 -54.00 25.06
C SER A 466 -5.32 -53.50 26.00
N ASN A 467 -4.88 -52.23 25.86
CA ASN A 467 -3.81 -51.66 26.69
C ASN A 467 -4.32 -51.15 28.04
N PHE A 468 -5.64 -51.08 28.25
CA PHE A 468 -6.24 -50.58 29.49
C PHE A 468 -6.58 -51.76 30.42
N THR A 469 -5.60 -52.18 31.23
CA THR A 469 -5.85 -53.17 32.30
C THR A 469 -6.70 -52.57 33.42
N PRO A 470 -7.44 -53.37 34.22
CA PRO A 470 -8.28 -52.88 35.31
C PRO A 470 -7.54 -51.97 36.30
N LYS A 471 -6.24 -52.24 36.52
CA LYS A 471 -5.36 -51.42 37.36
C LYS A 471 -5.09 -50.04 36.78
N VAL A 472 -4.95 -49.92 35.46
CA VAL A 472 -4.79 -48.63 34.75
C VAL A 472 -6.11 -47.86 34.76
N VAL A 473 -7.25 -48.55 34.61
CA VAL A 473 -8.59 -47.96 34.72
C VAL A 473 -8.79 -47.33 36.10
N GLN A 474 -8.38 -48.04 37.16
CA GLN A 474 -8.46 -47.56 38.54
C GLN A 474 -7.58 -46.33 38.80
N ILE A 475 -6.34 -46.32 38.28
CA ILE A 475 -5.45 -45.15 38.42
C ILE A 475 -6.02 -43.94 37.66
N LEU A 476 -6.51 -44.15 36.44
CA LEU A 476 -7.10 -43.08 35.64
C LEU A 476 -8.39 -42.54 36.25
N SER A 477 -9.21 -43.39 36.88
CA SER A 477 -10.43 -42.96 37.57
C SER A 477 -10.13 -42.16 38.84
N GLU A 478 -9.10 -42.54 39.60
CA GLU A 478 -8.62 -41.78 40.76
C GLU A 478 -8.09 -40.40 40.36
N ILE A 479 -7.30 -40.33 39.28
CA ILE A 479 -6.81 -39.04 38.75
C ILE A 479 -7.96 -38.19 38.23
N ALA A 480 -8.90 -38.77 37.47
CA ALA A 480 -10.05 -38.06 36.93
C ALA A 480 -10.96 -37.49 38.05
N ASN A 481 -11.11 -38.21 39.16
CA ASN A 481 -11.87 -37.74 40.32
C ASN A 481 -11.26 -36.50 41.00
N ARG A 482 -9.98 -36.19 40.80
CA ARG A 482 -9.37 -34.94 41.28
C ARG A 482 -9.84 -33.70 40.49
N TYR A 483 -10.30 -33.90 39.25
CA TYR A 483 -10.71 -32.82 38.35
C TYR A 483 -12.22 -32.74 38.13
N ARG A 484 -13.00 -33.64 38.73
CA ARG A 484 -14.45 -33.46 38.83
C ARG A 484 -14.74 -32.34 39.83
N PRO A 485 -15.63 -31.38 39.52
CA PRO A 485 -16.10 -30.44 40.53
C PRO A 485 -16.70 -31.26 41.68
N LYS A 486 -16.23 -31.02 42.92
CA LYS A 486 -16.78 -31.67 44.11
C LYS A 486 -18.29 -31.49 44.08
N HIS A 487 -19.04 -32.60 44.10
CA HIS A 487 -20.51 -32.60 44.09
C HIS A 487 -21.05 -31.49 45.00
N GLY A 488 -21.62 -30.44 44.40
CA GLY A 488 -22.05 -29.25 45.14
C GLY A 488 -22.78 -28.18 44.35
N SER A 489 -23.13 -28.39 43.08
CA SER A 489 -24.08 -27.52 42.38
C SER A 489 -24.98 -28.37 41.50
N ARG A 490 -26.14 -28.76 42.04
CA ARG A 490 -27.30 -29.11 41.23
C ARG A 490 -27.57 -27.92 40.32
N LEU A 491 -27.37 -28.08 39.02
CA LEU A 491 -28.09 -27.30 38.03
C LEU A 491 -29.52 -27.88 38.04
N GLU A 492 -30.40 -27.24 38.80
CA GLU A 492 -31.84 -27.44 38.64
C GLU A 492 -32.27 -26.64 37.39
N SER A 493 -32.69 -27.41 36.38
CA SER A 493 -33.43 -27.08 35.15
C SER A 493 -32.99 -25.90 34.30
#